data_AF-A0A915K5X0-F1
#
_entry.id   AF-A0A915K5X0-F1
#
_cell.length_a   1.000
_cell.length_b   1.000
_cell.length_c   1.000
_cell.angle_alpha   90.00
_cell.angle_beta   90.00
_cell.angle_gamma   90.00
#
_symmetry.space_group_name_H-M   'P 1'
#
loop_
_entity.id
_entity.type
_entity.pdbx_description
1 polymer ?
#
loop_
_entity_poly.entity_id
_entity_poly.type
_entity_poly.pdbx_seq_one_letter_code
_entity_poly.pdbx_strand_id
1 'polypeptide(L)'
;MYPYPIDNEYGFHEKFIPFHEHVFLNRCLENDHRVPRDGPVRHFLDAVCLGLSKNPYMKLERKKEHIEWYKDYFKDKIHLIEKMQENEDQLRD
;
A
#
# COMPACT_ATOMS: atom_id res chain seq x y z
N MET A 1 7.64 -20.45 31.45
CA MET A 1 7.28 -21.78 30.95
C MET A 1 6.40 -21.59 29.73
N TYR A 2 6.61 -22.32 28.63
CA TYR A 2 5.71 -22.26 27.47
C TYR A 2 4.37 -22.90 27.82
N PRO A 3 3.23 -22.33 27.36
CA PRO A 3 1.93 -22.97 27.57
C PRO A 3 1.84 -24.26 26.77
N TYR A 4 1.11 -25.24 27.32
CA TYR A 4 0.75 -26.47 26.64
C TYR A 4 -0.77 -26.53 26.45
N PRO A 5 -1.28 -27.04 25.31
CA PRO A 5 -0.51 -27.53 24.16
C PRO A 5 0.31 -26.43 23.45
N ILE A 6 1.39 -26.82 22.78
CA ILE A 6 2.28 -25.87 22.10
C ILE A 6 1.54 -25.15 20.98
N ASP A 7 1.56 -23.82 21.02
CA ASP A 7 1.07 -22.91 19.98
C ASP A 7 2.25 -22.23 19.30
N ASN A 8 2.43 -22.44 17.99
CA ASN A 8 3.50 -21.80 17.20
C ASN A 8 3.32 -20.28 17.08
N GLU A 9 2.10 -19.78 17.29
CA GLU A 9 1.77 -18.36 17.29
C GLU A 9 1.78 -17.77 18.70
N TYR A 10 2.35 -18.48 19.68
CA TYR A 10 2.48 -17.95 21.03
C TYR A 10 3.34 -16.69 21.05
N GLY A 11 2.79 -15.58 21.56
CA GLY A 11 3.45 -14.27 21.54
C GLY A 11 3.39 -13.52 20.20
N PHE A 12 2.79 -14.10 19.16
CA PHE A 12 2.58 -13.41 17.89
C PHE A 12 1.32 -12.54 17.95
N HIS A 13 1.51 -11.22 18.10
CA HIS A 13 0.41 -10.29 18.34
C HIS A 13 -0.44 -10.01 17.09
N GLU A 14 0.14 -10.19 15.89
CA GLU A 14 -0.58 -9.95 14.64
C GLU A 14 -1.77 -10.91 14.47
N LYS A 15 -1.78 -12.06 15.16
CA LYS A 15 -2.90 -13.01 15.12
C LYS A 15 -4.22 -12.43 15.64
N PHE A 16 -4.15 -11.35 16.43
CA PHE A 16 -5.33 -10.64 16.93
C PHE A 16 -5.87 -9.61 15.92
N ILE A 17 -5.14 -9.32 14.85
CA ILE A 17 -5.57 -8.41 13.79
C ILE A 17 -6.42 -9.19 12.78
N PRO A 18 -7.64 -8.73 12.48
CA PRO A 18 -8.48 -9.38 11.47
C PRO A 18 -7.83 -9.38 10.09
N PHE A 19 -7.99 -10.47 9.33
CA PHE A 19 -7.40 -10.63 8.00
C PHE A 19 -7.74 -9.46 7.05
N HIS A 20 -8.94 -8.89 7.17
CA HIS A 20 -9.42 -7.83 6.28
C HIS A 20 -8.61 -6.53 6.41
N GLU A 21 -7.96 -6.30 7.56
CA GLU A 21 -7.04 -5.18 7.74
C GLU A 21 -5.75 -5.36 6.95
N HIS A 22 -5.26 -6.61 6.81
CA HIS A 22 -4.08 -6.92 6.02
C HIS A 22 -4.35 -7.02 4.53
N VAL A 23 -5.57 -7.41 4.15
CA VAL A 23 -5.91 -7.71 2.76
C VAL A 23 -6.48 -6.47 2.04
N PHE A 24 -7.39 -5.73 2.67
CA PHE A 24 -8.11 -4.64 2.01
C PHE A 24 -7.44 -3.28 2.22
N LEU A 25 -6.16 -3.19 1.83
CA LEU A 25 -5.35 -1.98 1.99
C LEU A 25 -5.77 -0.83 1.05
N ASN A 26 -6.51 -1.12 -0.02
CA ASN A 26 -7.02 -0.09 -0.95
C ASN A 26 -7.89 0.97 -0.25
N ARG A 27 -8.51 0.63 0.87
CA ARG A 27 -9.27 1.57 1.72
C ARG A 27 -8.41 2.73 2.22
N CYS A 28 -7.09 2.55 2.34
CA CYS A 28 -6.17 3.61 2.72
C CYS A 28 -5.92 4.62 1.58
N LEU A 29 -6.24 4.25 0.33
CA LEU A 29 -6.11 5.12 -0.85
C LEU A 29 -7.44 5.83 -1.16
N GLU A 30 -8.56 5.18 -0.87
CA GLU A 30 -9.90 5.72 -1.05
C GLU A 30 -10.08 6.98 -0.18
N ASN A 31 -10.33 8.12 -0.84
CA ASN A 31 -10.53 9.46 -0.26
C ASN A 31 -9.27 10.26 0.09
N ASP A 32 -8.07 9.80 -0.28
CA ASP A 32 -6.86 10.64 -0.13
C ASP A 32 -6.68 11.58 -1.32
N HIS A 33 -6.68 12.89 -1.08
CA HIS A 33 -6.51 13.92 -2.10
C HIS A 33 -5.10 13.93 -2.72
N ARG A 34 -4.11 13.30 -2.07
CA ARG A 34 -2.74 13.15 -2.60
C ARG A 34 -2.65 12.08 -3.68
N VAL A 35 -3.67 11.23 -3.82
CA VAL A 35 -3.67 10.10 -4.74
C VAL A 35 -4.71 10.37 -5.84
N PRO A 36 -4.29 10.40 -7.12
CA PRO A 36 -5.23 10.48 -8.24
C PRO A 36 -6.27 9.35 -8.19
N ARG A 37 -7.51 9.65 -8.56
CA ARG A 37 -8.57 8.63 -8.59
C ARG A 37 -8.36 7.58 -9.68
N ASP A 38 -7.68 7.96 -10.76
CA ASP A 38 -7.38 7.12 -11.92
C ASP A 38 -5.99 7.50 -12.48
N GLY A 39 -5.44 6.66 -13.35
CA GLY A 39 -4.18 6.88 -14.04
C GLY A 39 -3.03 5.99 -13.54
N PRO A 40 -1.82 6.19 -14.09
CA PRO A 40 -0.66 5.31 -13.86
C PRO A 40 -0.23 5.24 -12.39
N VAL A 41 -0.28 6.37 -11.68
CA VAL A 41 0.04 6.44 -10.24
C VAL A 41 -0.94 5.62 -9.42
N ARG A 42 -2.24 5.69 -9.75
CA ARG A 42 -3.26 4.90 -9.07
C ARG A 42 -3.04 3.40 -9.29
N HIS A 43 -2.85 2.98 -10.55
CA HIS A 43 -2.56 1.59 -10.89
C HIS A 43 -1.31 1.06 -10.19
N PHE A 44 -0.26 1.88 -10.10
CA PHE A 44 0.95 1.53 -9.36
C PHE A 44 0.66 1.31 -7.87
N LEU A 45 -0.08 2.22 -7.22
CA LEU A 45 -0.43 2.10 -5.81
C LEU A 45 -1.36 0.92 -5.53
N ASP A 46 -2.28 0.61 -6.44
CA ASP A 46 -3.11 -0.60 -6.34
C ASP A 46 -2.26 -1.87 -6.43
N ALA A 47 -1.23 -1.90 -7.29
CA ALA A 47 -0.27 -3.00 -7.37
C ALA A 47 0.58 -3.12 -6.09
N VAL A 48 1.01 -1.99 -5.50
CA VAL A 48 1.69 -1.97 -4.20
C VAL A 48 0.79 -2.54 -3.12
N CYS A 49 -0.47 -2.12 -3.05
CA CYS A 49 -1.44 -2.64 -2.08
C CYS A 49 -1.66 -4.14 -2.25
N LEU A 50 -1.76 -4.64 -3.49
CA LEU A 50 -1.85 -6.06 -3.80
C LEU A 50 -0.59 -6.85 -3.40
N GLY A 51 0.60 -6.25 -3.53
CA GLY A 51 1.84 -6.84 -3.07
C GLY A 51 1.89 -6.95 -1.54
N LEU A 52 1.53 -5.86 -0.85
CA LEU A 52 1.47 -5.80 0.61
C LEU A 52 0.41 -6.73 1.18
N SER A 53 -0.74 -6.91 0.51
CA SER A 53 -1.80 -7.80 0.96
C SER A 53 -1.36 -9.26 0.99
N LYS A 54 -0.44 -9.64 0.09
CA LYS A 54 0.12 -10.99 -0.02
C LYS A 54 1.32 -11.24 0.90
N ASN A 55 1.76 -10.25 1.68
CA ASN A 55 2.92 -10.38 2.56
C ASN A 55 2.51 -10.80 4.00
N PRO A 56 2.78 -12.04 4.44
CA PRO A 56 2.50 -12.50 5.79
C PRO A 56 3.59 -12.09 6.82
N TYR A 57 4.74 -11.62 6.35
CA TYR A 57 5.91 -11.32 7.20
C TYR A 57 5.95 -9.87 7.69
N MET A 58 4.99 -9.04 7.25
CA MET A 58 4.96 -7.62 7.56
C MET A 58 3.74 -7.28 8.40
N LYS A 59 3.98 -6.58 9.53
CA LYS A 59 2.94 -6.06 10.40
C LYS A 59 2.07 -5.01 9.69
N LEU A 60 0.83 -4.87 10.12
CA LEU A 60 -0.14 -3.93 9.58
C LEU A 60 0.37 -2.49 9.62
N GLU A 61 0.96 -2.07 10.74
CA GLU A 61 1.52 -0.72 10.93
C GLU A 61 2.54 -0.40 9.84
N ARG A 62 3.49 -1.30 9.60
CA ARG A 62 4.52 -1.14 8.57
C ARG A 62 3.92 -1.11 7.15
N LYS A 63 2.86 -1.88 6.87
CA LYS A 63 2.15 -1.79 5.58
C LYS A 63 1.54 -0.40 5.39
N LYS A 64 0.94 0.16 6.44
CA LYS A 64 0.35 1.52 6.41
C LYS A 64 1.43 2.59 6.23
N GLU A 65 2.55 2.49 6.94
CA GLU A 65 3.71 3.39 6.78
C GLU A 65 4.26 3.36 5.35
N HIS A 66 4.37 2.18 4.75
CA HIS A 66 4.82 2.05 3.36
C HIS A 66 3.88 2.78 2.38
N ILE A 67 2.56 2.62 2.55
CA ILE A 67 1.57 3.30 1.71
C ILE A 67 1.67 4.82 1.91
N GLU A 68 1.78 5.28 3.16
CA GLU A 68 1.87 6.70 3.48
C GLU A 68 3.11 7.35 2.86
N TRP A 69 4.26 6.67 2.93
CA TRP A 69 5.48 7.14 2.29
C TRP A 69 5.32 7.37 0.78
N TYR A 70 4.62 6.46 0.07
CA TYR A 70 4.37 6.64 -1.35
C TYR A 70 3.46 7.85 -1.64
N LYS A 71 2.43 8.08 -0.80
CA LYS A 71 1.54 9.23 -0.97
C LYS A 71 2.30 10.54 -0.88
N ASP A 72 3.19 10.66 0.11
CA ASP A 72 4.01 11.86 0.28
C ASP A 72 5.03 12.01 -0.87
N TYR A 73 5.66 10.90 -1.28
CA TYR A 73 6.57 10.91 -2.42
C TYR A 73 5.92 11.38 -3.72
N PHE A 74 4.71 10.90 -4.03
CA PHE A 74 4.00 11.29 -5.25
C PHE A 74 3.47 12.71 -5.19
N LYS A 75 3.05 13.19 -4.01
CA LYS A 75 2.65 14.58 -3.81
C LYS A 75 3.77 15.54 -4.21
N ASP A 76 5.01 15.28 -3.81
CA ASP A 76 6.14 16.16 -4.09
C ASP A 76 6.56 16.15 -5.57
N LYS A 77 6.24 15.06 -6.30
CA LYS A 77 6.69 14.82 -7.67
C LYS A 77 5.60 14.90 -8.73
N ILE A 78 4.39 15.30 -8.35
CA ILE A 78 3.23 15.27 -9.25
C ILE A 78 3.48 16.09 -10.54
N HIS A 79 4.12 17.25 -10.41
CA HIS A 79 4.50 18.10 -11.54
C HIS A 79 5.44 17.43 -12.56
N LEU A 80 6.33 16.55 -12.10
CA LEU A 80 7.23 15.80 -12.99
C LEU A 80 6.46 14.69 -13.72
N ILE A 81 5.51 14.08 -13.04
CA ILE A 81 4.69 12.99 -13.58
C ILE A 81 3.76 13.53 -14.66
N GLU A 82 3.10 14.66 -14.40
CA GLU A 82 2.26 15.35 -15.39
C GLU A 82 3.08 15.70 -16.64
N LYS A 83 4.26 16.29 -16.48
CA LYS A 83 5.17 16.60 -17.59
C LYS A 83 5.59 15.34 -18.37
N MET A 84 5.83 14.23 -17.69
CA MET A 84 6.18 12.97 -18.34
C MET A 84 5.01 12.39 -19.14
N GLN A 85 3.79 12.49 -18.63
CA GLN A 85 2.58 12.05 -19.32
C GLN A 85 2.33 12.88 -20.58
N GLU A 86 2.44 14.21 -20.49
CA GLU A 86 2.32 15.10 -21.65
C GLU A 86 3.32 14.77 -22.75
N ASN A 87 4.58 14.46 -22.38
CA ASN A 87 5.60 14.05 -23.35
C ASN A 87 5.31 12.69 -23.98
N GLU A 88 4.76 11.73 -23.22
CA GLU A 88 4.38 10.42 -23.76
C GLU A 88 3.22 10.53 -24.74
N ASP A 89 2.22 11.38 -24.45
CA ASP A 89 1.09 11.62 -25.33
C ASP A 89 1.54 12.31 -26.63
N GLN A 90 2.44 13.29 -26.56
CA GLN A 90 3.04 13.93 -27.74
C GLN A 90 3.86 12.98 -28.61
N LEU A 91 4.41 11.89 -28.05
CA LEU A 91 5.13 10.87 -28.83
C LEU A 91 4.21 9.87 -29.52
N ARG A 92 2.95 9.79 -29.08
CA ARG A 92 1.95 8.86 -29.64
C ARG A 92 1.14 9.47 -30.78
N ASP A 93 1.06 10.79 -30.85
CA ASP A 93 0.48 11.57 -31.97
C ASP A 93 1.49 11.79 -33.12
#